data_AF-A0A0R3PIB7-F1
#
_entry.id   AF-A0A0R3PIB7-F1
#
_cell.length_a   1.000
_cell.length_b   1.000
_cell.length_c   1.000
_cell.angle_alpha   90.00
_cell.angle_beta   90.00
_cell.angle_gamma   90.00
#
_symmetry.space_group_name_H-M   'P 1'
#
loop_
_entity.id
_entity.type
_entity.pdbx_description
1 polymer ?
#
loop_
_entity_poly.entity_id
_entity_poly.type
_entity_poly.pdbx_seq_one_letter_code
_entity_poly.pdbx_strand_id
1 'polypeptide(L)'
;MKEITMKFDAERVIKDNSAEMLQFSVKNDIINAYRSITDQYHNRLATVGVQWRMPYLNALFMNWTRSTKQWSDCTKMDCLLITRNGFVLASSTSRSPAPLARFDPQLFDSLEENGLVATSSWVDAQAECTATRSAPWSSPAAYRVNPLQALINSIATIIGKTFWWKYTLLVFFKED
;
A
#
# COMPACT_ATOMS: atom_id res chain seq x y z
N MET A 1 -30.40 2.75 11.09
CA MET A 1 -30.24 3.03 9.64
C MET A 1 -29.70 4.43 9.36
N LYS A 2 -30.19 5.50 10.03
CA LYS A 2 -29.68 6.88 9.86
C LYS A 2 -28.19 7.07 10.25
N GLU A 3 -27.70 6.38 11.28
CA GLU A 3 -26.28 6.48 11.68
C GLU A 3 -25.31 5.82 10.70
N ILE A 4 -25.74 4.75 10.02
CA ILE A 4 -24.90 4.06 9.03
C ILE A 4 -24.72 4.95 7.79
N THR A 5 -25.80 5.60 7.33
CA THR A 5 -25.71 6.60 6.26
C THR A 5 -24.87 7.80 6.68
N MET A 6 -24.96 8.27 7.93
CA MET A 6 -24.10 9.37 8.40
C MET A 6 -22.62 9.00 8.45
N LYS A 7 -22.25 7.76 8.79
CA LYS A 7 -20.85 7.30 8.73
C LYS A 7 -20.33 7.24 7.30
N PHE A 8 -21.12 6.72 6.37
CA PHE A 8 -20.79 6.72 4.94
C PHE A 8 -20.73 8.12 4.33
N ASP A 9 -21.61 9.03 4.75
CA ASP A 9 -21.59 10.42 4.31
C ASP A 9 -20.42 11.17 4.95
N ALA A 10 -20.05 10.92 6.21
CA ALA A 10 -18.89 11.52 6.85
C ALA A 10 -17.55 11.10 6.21
N GLU A 11 -17.37 9.82 5.88
CA GLU A 11 -16.20 9.36 5.10
C GLU A 11 -16.13 9.97 3.69
N ARG A 12 -17.28 10.38 3.13
CA ARG A 12 -17.36 11.09 1.84
C ARG A 12 -17.19 12.60 1.97
N VAL A 13 -17.54 13.18 3.12
CA VAL A 13 -17.53 14.63 3.40
C VAL A 13 -16.12 15.14 3.72
N ILE A 14 -15.17 14.28 4.12
CA ILE A 14 -13.79 14.68 4.47
C ILE A 14 -12.93 15.12 3.26
N LYS A 15 -13.43 15.01 2.01
CA LYS A 15 -12.79 15.69 0.86
C LYS A 15 -13.47 17.03 0.61
N ASP A 16 -13.01 18.02 1.37
CA ASP A 16 -13.45 19.40 1.36
C ASP A 16 -13.69 19.99 -0.04
N ASN A 17 -14.88 20.58 -0.20
CA ASN A 17 -15.14 21.80 -0.96
C ASN A 17 -14.92 21.82 -2.47
N SER A 18 -15.31 20.78 -3.19
CA SER A 18 -15.76 21.01 -4.56
C SER A 18 -16.87 20.04 -4.95
N ALA A 19 -18.10 20.54 -4.95
CA ALA A 19 -19.21 19.94 -5.67
C ALA A 19 -18.86 19.65 -7.16
N GLU A 20 -17.77 20.24 -7.65
CA GLU A 20 -17.24 20.08 -9.00
C GLU A 20 -16.09 19.06 -9.17
N MET A 21 -15.43 18.57 -8.11
CA MET A 21 -14.36 17.58 -8.30
C MET A 21 -14.92 16.19 -8.61
N LEU A 22 -14.30 15.55 -9.61
CA LEU A 22 -14.44 14.12 -9.84
C LEU A 22 -13.87 13.36 -8.65
N GLN A 23 -14.71 12.55 -8.00
CA GLN A 23 -14.31 11.69 -6.90
C GLN A 23 -14.04 10.27 -7.41
N PHE A 24 -13.08 9.61 -6.77
CA PHE A 24 -12.71 8.23 -7.07
C PHE A 24 -12.87 7.38 -5.83
N SER A 25 -13.47 6.21 -5.99
CA SER A 25 -13.60 5.19 -4.95
C SER A 25 -13.29 3.82 -5.52
N VAL A 26 -12.66 3.00 -4.71
CA VAL A 26 -12.26 1.63 -5.06
C VAL A 26 -12.94 0.71 -4.06
N LYS A 27 -13.74 -0.24 -4.54
CA LYS A 27 -14.42 -1.23 -3.70
C LYS A 27 -14.59 -2.55 -4.45
N ASN A 28 -14.20 -3.66 -3.83
CA ASN A 28 -14.41 -5.02 -4.34
C ASN A 28 -14.03 -5.17 -5.83
N ASP A 29 -12.80 -4.80 -6.20
CA ASP A 29 -12.26 -4.85 -7.57
C ASP A 29 -12.95 -3.94 -8.60
N ILE A 30 -13.68 -2.94 -8.11
CA ILE A 30 -14.39 -1.98 -8.94
C ILE A 30 -13.90 -0.57 -8.62
N ILE A 31 -13.55 0.16 -9.67
CA ILE A 31 -13.19 1.57 -9.64
C ILE A 31 -14.43 2.37 -10.04
N ASN A 32 -14.89 3.22 -9.14
CA ASN A 32 -16.00 4.14 -9.36
C ASN A 32 -15.42 5.55 -9.48
N ALA A 33 -15.71 6.22 -10.59
CA ALA A 33 -15.47 7.66 -10.72
C ALA A 33 -16.84 8.35 -10.77
N TYR A 34 -17.12 9.23 -9.82
CA TYR A 34 -18.42 9.85 -9.68
C TYR A 34 -18.32 11.33 -9.34
N ARG A 35 -19.37 12.07 -9.68
CA ARG A 35 -19.51 13.50 -9.43
C ARG A 35 -20.95 13.81 -9.01
N SER A 36 -21.10 14.72 -8.07
CA SER A 36 -22.40 15.28 -7.70
C SER A 36 -22.83 16.34 -8.69
N ILE A 37 -24.09 16.30 -9.12
CA ILE A 37 -24.74 17.41 -9.82
C ILE A 37 -25.42 18.25 -8.75
N THR A 38 -25.08 19.54 -8.71
CA THR A 38 -25.64 20.50 -7.77
C THR A 38 -26.42 21.59 -8.48
N ASP A 39 -27.45 22.10 -7.83
CA ASP A 39 -28.17 23.31 -8.25
C ASP A 39 -27.34 24.59 -7.97
N GLN A 40 -27.82 25.74 -8.45
CA GLN A 40 -27.28 27.08 -8.20
C GLN A 40 -27.11 27.42 -6.70
N TYR A 41 -27.88 26.77 -5.83
CA TYR A 41 -27.79 26.89 -4.37
C TYR A 41 -26.91 25.81 -3.71
N HIS A 42 -26.06 25.11 -4.48
CA HIS A 42 -25.22 24.00 -4.03
C HIS A 42 -25.97 22.79 -3.42
N ASN A 43 -27.28 22.69 -3.66
CA ASN A 43 -28.06 21.52 -3.26
C ASN A 43 -27.73 20.32 -4.16
N ARG A 44 -27.40 19.16 -3.58
CA ARG A 44 -27.11 17.93 -4.33
C ARG A 44 -28.40 17.36 -4.94
N LEU A 45 -28.50 17.42 -6.26
CA LEU A 45 -29.64 16.89 -7.01
C LEU A 45 -29.46 15.41 -7.35
N ALA A 46 -28.28 15.05 -7.86
CA ALA A 46 -27.97 13.69 -8.28
C ALA A 46 -26.48 13.37 -8.11
N THR A 47 -26.12 12.09 -8.19
CA THR A 47 -24.73 11.66 -8.30
C THR A 47 -24.62 10.78 -9.54
N VAL A 48 -23.81 11.22 -10.50
CA VAL A 48 -23.54 10.50 -11.73
C VAL A 48 -22.15 9.93 -11.68
N GLY A 49 -21.92 8.80 -12.33
CA GLY A 49 -20.62 8.19 -12.33
C GLY A 49 -20.49 7.06 -13.33
N VAL A 50 -19.25 6.65 -13.52
CA VAL A 50 -18.86 5.52 -14.34
C VAL A 50 -18.16 4.50 -13.47
N GLN A 51 -18.33 3.25 -13.86
CA GLN A 51 -17.84 2.10 -13.13
C GLN A 51 -16.97 1.27 -14.05
N TRP A 52 -15.74 1.01 -13.62
CA TRP A 52 -14.83 0.11 -14.32
C TRP A 52 -14.45 -1.07 -13.45
N ARG A 53 -14.31 -2.22 -14.07
CA ARG A 53 -13.73 -3.40 -13.43
C ARG A 53 -12.21 -3.27 -13.45
N MET A 54 -11.55 -3.52 -12.32
CA MET A 54 -10.10 -3.48 -12.21
C MET A 54 -9.37 -4.36 -13.24
N PRO A 55 -9.79 -5.62 -13.50
CA PRO A 55 -9.11 -6.44 -14.50
C PRO A 55 -9.14 -5.82 -15.91
N TYR A 56 -10.24 -5.15 -16.26
CA TYR A 56 -10.36 -4.45 -17.53
C TYR A 56 -9.40 -3.27 -17.59
N LEU A 57 -9.34 -2.45 -16.53
CA LEU A 57 -8.43 -1.31 -16.47
C LEU A 57 -6.96 -1.74 -16.48
N ASN A 58 -6.62 -2.84 -15.80
CA ASN A 58 -5.27 -3.40 -15.82
C ASN A 58 -4.86 -3.87 -17.22
N ALA A 59 -5.74 -4.59 -17.92
CA ALA A 59 -5.49 -5.02 -19.29
C ALA A 59 -5.33 -3.84 -20.26
N LEU A 60 -6.18 -2.81 -20.10
CA LEU A 60 -6.11 -1.58 -20.88
C LEU A 60 -4.77 -0.86 -20.63
N PHE A 61 -4.36 -0.73 -19.38
CA PHE A 61 -3.11 -0.10 -19.00
C PHE A 61 -1.90 -0.84 -19.57
N MET A 62 -1.83 -2.17 -19.42
CA MET A 62 -0.76 -2.99 -20.01
C MET A 62 -0.66 -2.81 -21.53
N ASN A 63 -1.78 -2.85 -22.24
CA ASN A 63 -1.80 -2.67 -23.69
C ASN A 63 -1.39 -1.26 -24.09
N TRP A 64 -1.78 -0.26 -23.30
CA TRP A 64 -1.45 1.13 -23.54
C TRP A 64 0.05 1.40 -23.33
N THR A 65 0.63 0.91 -22.23
CA THR A 65 2.07 1.06 -21.94
C THR A 65 2.94 0.34 -22.96
N ARG A 66 2.46 -0.77 -23.56
CA ARG A 66 3.19 -1.51 -24.60
C ARG A 66 3.09 -0.89 -25.99
N SER A 67 1.97 -0.26 -26.31
CA SER A 67 1.72 0.29 -27.66
C SER A 67 2.31 1.69 -27.87
N THR A 68 2.56 2.43 -26.78
CA THR A 68 2.88 3.86 -26.86
C THR A 68 4.35 4.13 -26.59
N LYS A 69 5.05 4.80 -27.52
CA LYS A 69 6.49 5.12 -27.39
C LYS A 69 6.84 5.95 -26.15
N GLN A 70 5.90 6.78 -25.66
CA GLN A 70 6.08 7.60 -24.45
C GLN A 70 6.30 6.75 -23.19
N TRP A 71 5.79 5.52 -23.18
CA TRP A 71 5.91 4.59 -22.06
C TRP A 71 7.00 3.53 -22.29
N SER A 72 7.98 3.84 -23.14
CA SER A 72 9.06 2.91 -23.48
C SER A 72 9.87 2.47 -22.25
N ASP A 73 10.00 3.30 -21.22
CA ASP A 73 10.65 2.92 -19.97
C ASP A 73 9.89 1.80 -19.24
N CYS A 74 8.57 1.76 -19.37
CA CYS A 74 7.72 0.72 -18.79
C CYS A 74 7.82 -0.64 -19.50
N THR A 75 8.58 -0.71 -20.60
CA THR A 75 8.97 -1.99 -21.21
C THR A 75 10.18 -2.60 -20.50
N LYS A 76 11.03 -1.78 -19.88
CA LYS A 76 12.22 -2.20 -19.13
C LYS A 76 11.96 -2.30 -17.63
N MET A 77 11.06 -1.47 -17.10
CA MET A 77 10.72 -1.40 -15.68
C MET A 77 9.21 -1.58 -15.46
N ASP A 78 8.81 -2.01 -14.26
CA ASP A 78 7.40 -2.11 -13.89
C ASP A 78 6.85 -0.71 -13.57
N CYS A 79 5.82 -0.30 -14.29
CA CYS A 79 5.13 0.96 -14.07
C CYS A 79 3.78 0.69 -13.43
N LEU A 80 3.47 1.45 -12.38
CA LEU A 80 2.29 1.22 -11.56
C LEU A 80 1.38 2.44 -11.59
N LEU A 81 0.08 2.20 -11.73
CA LEU A 81 -0.94 3.21 -11.47
C LEU A 81 -1.42 3.03 -10.03
N ILE A 82 -1.09 4.00 -9.17
CA ILE A 82 -1.28 3.91 -7.72
C ILE A 82 -2.23 5.00 -7.26
N THR A 83 -3.13 4.68 -6.34
CA THR A 83 -3.96 5.65 -5.63
C THR A 83 -3.19 6.34 -4.51
N ARG A 84 -3.69 7.50 -4.05
CA ARG A 84 -3.08 8.26 -2.94
C ARG A 84 -3.00 7.49 -1.60
N ASN A 85 -3.80 6.45 -1.42
CA ASN A 85 -3.73 5.57 -0.24
C ASN A 85 -2.86 4.32 -0.48
N GLY A 86 -2.06 4.31 -1.56
CA GLY A 86 -1.10 3.23 -1.83
C GLY A 86 -1.74 1.93 -2.31
N PHE A 87 -2.88 2.00 -3.01
CA PHE A 87 -3.47 0.84 -3.67
C PHE A 87 -3.10 0.83 -5.16
N VAL A 88 -2.61 -0.30 -5.67
CA VAL A 88 -2.23 -0.45 -7.08
C VAL A 88 -3.47 -0.80 -7.91
N LEU A 89 -3.87 0.09 -8.81
CA LEU A 89 -5.01 -0.10 -9.72
C LEU A 89 -4.63 -0.89 -10.97
N ALA A 90 -3.42 -0.70 -11.46
CA ALA A 90 -2.89 -1.38 -12.64
C ALA A 90 -1.37 -1.39 -12.63
N SER A 91 -0.80 -2.36 -13.34
CA SER A 91 0.63 -2.54 -13.54
C SER A 91 0.92 -2.77 -15.02
N SER A 92 2.08 -2.32 -15.50
CA SER A 92 2.54 -2.65 -16.87
C SER A 92 2.93 -4.12 -16.99
N THR A 93 3.15 -4.80 -15.86
CA THR A 93 3.32 -6.24 -15.76
C THR A 93 1.98 -6.93 -15.46
N SER A 94 1.85 -8.21 -15.79
CA SER A 94 0.61 -8.99 -15.65
C SER A 94 0.20 -9.29 -14.20
N ARG A 95 0.60 -8.44 -13.25
CA ARG A 95 0.27 -8.56 -11.83
C ARG A 95 -1.15 -8.06 -11.57
N SER A 96 -1.80 -8.68 -10.59
CA SER A 96 -3.16 -8.37 -10.18
C SER A 96 -3.19 -7.17 -9.22
N PRO A 97 -4.17 -6.25 -9.34
CA PRO A 97 -4.37 -5.14 -8.41
C PRO A 97 -4.39 -5.57 -6.94
N ALA A 98 -3.71 -4.82 -6.09
CA ALA A 98 -3.53 -5.10 -4.65
C ALA A 98 -2.90 -3.90 -3.92
N PRO A 99 -2.83 -3.91 -2.58
CA PRO A 99 -2.10 -2.89 -1.81
C PRO A 99 -0.61 -2.87 -2.18
N LEU A 100 -0.05 -1.67 -2.38
CA LEU A 100 1.34 -1.49 -2.78
C LEU A 100 2.32 -2.06 -1.75
N ALA A 101 2.02 -1.94 -0.46
CA ALA A 101 2.82 -2.55 0.61
C ALA A 101 3.02 -4.07 0.45
N ARG A 102 2.14 -4.76 -0.28
CA ARG A 102 2.30 -6.19 -0.62
C ARG A 102 3.08 -6.41 -1.92
N PHE A 103 2.99 -5.46 -2.86
CA PHE A 103 3.71 -5.50 -4.13
C PHE A 103 5.19 -5.20 -3.95
N ASP A 104 5.49 -4.07 -3.32
CA ASP A 104 6.82 -3.53 -3.10
C ASP A 104 6.79 -2.69 -1.81
N PRO A 105 7.15 -3.30 -0.66
CA PRO A 105 7.14 -2.60 0.62
C PRO A 105 8.18 -1.46 0.66
N GLN A 106 9.31 -1.61 -0.02
CA GLN A 106 10.36 -0.57 -0.01
C GLN A 106 9.91 0.68 -0.77
N LEU A 107 9.26 0.48 -1.93
CA LEU A 107 8.66 1.59 -2.66
C LEU A 107 7.54 2.25 -1.87
N PHE A 108 6.70 1.45 -1.19
CA PHE A 108 5.63 1.98 -0.36
C PHE A 108 6.17 2.87 0.77
N ASP A 109 7.15 2.38 1.53
CA ASP A 109 7.77 3.13 2.63
C ASP A 109 8.38 4.44 2.11
N SER A 110 9.07 4.41 0.96
CA SER A 110 9.64 5.61 0.35
C SER A 110 8.57 6.61 -0.11
N LEU A 111 7.44 6.15 -0.64
CA LEU A 111 6.34 7.04 -1.05
C LEU A 111 5.59 7.63 0.15
N GLU A 112 5.52 6.90 1.26
CA GLU A 112 4.95 7.37 2.52
C GLU A 112 5.86 8.42 3.17
N GLU A 113 7.17 8.16 3.26
CA GLU A 113 8.16 9.12 3.77
C GLU A 113 8.16 10.45 2.99
N ASN A 114 7.95 10.36 1.67
CA ASN A 114 7.86 11.54 0.79
C ASN A 114 6.46 12.20 0.79
N GLY A 115 5.50 11.68 1.56
CA GLY A 115 4.14 12.24 1.66
C GLY A 115 3.29 12.10 0.38
N LEU A 116 3.71 11.25 -0.56
CA LEU A 116 2.98 10.97 -1.80
C LEU A 116 1.84 9.98 -1.57
N VAL A 117 2.05 9.05 -0.63
CA VAL A 117 1.02 8.16 -0.12
C VAL A 117 0.70 8.53 1.32
N ALA A 118 -0.58 8.62 1.64
CA ALA A 118 -1.04 8.87 3.00
C ALA A 118 -1.76 7.64 3.53
N THR A 119 -1.29 7.11 4.66
CA THR A 119 -1.97 6.05 5.39
C THR A 119 -2.76 6.64 6.55
N SER A 120 -3.88 6.01 6.86
CA SER A 120 -4.59 6.25 8.11
C SER A 120 -5.02 4.89 8.64
N SER A 121 -4.85 4.70 9.95
CA SER A 121 -5.26 3.48 10.62
C SER A 121 -6.32 3.83 11.66
N TRP A 122 -7.34 2.98 11.76
CA TRP A 122 -8.36 3.06 12.78
C TRP A 122 -8.70 1.65 13.26
N VAL A 123 -9.15 1.55 14.50
CA VAL A 123 -9.59 0.28 15.08
C VAL A 123 -11.09 0.15 14.88
N ASP A 124 -11.52 -0.88 14.15
CA ASP A 124 -12.93 -1.23 14.04
C ASP A 124 -13.32 -2.22 15.16
N ALA A 125 -13.98 -1.70 16.19
CA ALA A 125 -14.45 -2.50 17.32
C ALA A 125 -15.61 -3.46 16.96
N GLN A 126 -16.20 -3.32 15.77
CA GLN A 126 -17.33 -4.13 15.31
C GLN A 126 -16.93 -5.16 14.25
N ALA A 127 -15.65 -5.23 13.88
CA ALA A 127 -15.17 -6.20 12.90
C ALA A 127 -15.14 -7.61 13.49
N GLU A 128 -15.73 -8.56 12.77
CA GLU A 128 -15.63 -9.98 13.10
C GLU A 128 -14.28 -10.53 12.62
N CYS A 129 -13.50 -11.08 13.55
CA CYS A 129 -12.21 -11.72 13.27
C CYS A 129 -12.29 -13.21 13.58
N THR A 130 -11.56 -14.03 12.82
CA THR A 130 -11.44 -15.45 13.12
C THR A 130 -10.64 -15.64 14.42
N ALA A 131 -11.24 -16.33 15.39
CA ALA A 131 -10.55 -16.62 16.64
C ALA A 131 -9.36 -17.55 16.38
N THR A 132 -8.14 -17.08 16.66
CA THR A 132 -6.97 -17.94 16.66
C THR A 132 -6.94 -18.74 17.96
N ARG A 133 -6.80 -20.06 17.85
CA ARG A 133 -6.53 -20.91 19.02
C ARG A 133 -5.12 -20.60 19.52
N SER A 134 -4.99 -19.61 20.39
CA SER A 134 -3.84 -19.58 21.30
C SER A 134 -4.15 -20.60 22.39
N ALA A 135 -3.34 -21.64 22.51
CA ALA A 135 -3.41 -22.49 23.68
C ALA A 135 -2.86 -21.64 24.85
N PRO A 136 -3.65 -21.26 25.87
CA PRO A 136 -3.15 -20.43 26.98
C PRO A 136 -2.04 -21.12 27.81
N TRP A 137 -1.80 -22.40 27.52
CA TRP A 137 -0.84 -23.30 28.16
C TRP A 137 0.34 -23.68 27.25
N SER A 138 0.37 -23.24 25.97
CA SER A 138 1.57 -23.41 25.17
C SER A 138 2.56 -22.30 25.56
N SER A 139 3.29 -22.51 26.65
CA SER A 139 4.65 -21.96 26.74
C SER A 139 5.33 -22.19 25.40
N PRO A 140 6.05 -21.20 24.82
CA PRO A 140 6.81 -21.43 23.61
C PRO A 140 7.60 -22.71 23.85
N ALA A 141 7.30 -23.76 23.08
CA ALA A 141 8.00 -25.02 23.20
C ALA A 141 9.48 -24.64 23.11
N ALA A 142 10.27 -25.02 24.12
CA ALA A 142 11.69 -24.71 24.15
C ALA A 142 12.26 -25.16 22.81
N TYR A 143 12.49 -24.19 21.93
CA TYR A 143 13.11 -24.43 20.64
C TYR A 143 14.42 -25.10 21.02
N ARG A 144 14.61 -26.36 20.62
CA ARG A 144 15.89 -27.05 20.82
C ARG A 144 16.90 -26.28 19.98
N VAL A 145 17.44 -25.22 20.56
CA VAL A 145 18.63 -24.54 20.06
C VAL A 145 19.71 -25.59 20.10
N ASN A 146 20.09 -26.09 18.93
CA ASN A 146 21.29 -26.90 18.82
C ASN A 146 22.44 -26.05 19.39
N PRO A 147 23.15 -26.51 20.43
CA PRO A 147 24.18 -25.71 21.09
C PRO A 147 25.27 -25.26 20.09
N LEU A 148 25.54 -26.09 19.08
CA LEU A 148 26.38 -25.74 17.94
C LEU A 148 25.87 -24.53 17.14
N GLN A 149 24.57 -24.45 16.89
CA GLN A 149 23.97 -23.37 16.10
C GLN A 149 23.94 -22.05 16.88
N ALA A 150 23.73 -22.10 18.21
CA ALA A 150 23.86 -20.93 19.08
C ALA A 150 25.30 -20.41 19.13
N LEU A 151 26.28 -21.32 19.13
CA LEU A 151 27.70 -20.98 19.13
C LEU A 151 28.14 -20.41 17.78
N ILE A 152 27.69 -20.98 16.65
CA ILE A 152 27.92 -20.44 15.30
C ILE A 152 27.31 -19.04 15.17
N ASN A 153 26.08 -18.82 15.64
CA ASN A 153 25.42 -17.51 15.56
C ASN A 153 26.12 -16.47 16.45
N SER A 154 26.64 -16.88 17.61
CA SER A 154 27.43 -16.00 18.49
C SER A 154 28.77 -15.63 17.87
N ILE A 155 29.46 -16.59 17.24
CA ILE A 155 30.71 -16.30 16.52
C ILE A 155 30.43 -15.41 15.31
N ALA A 156 29.38 -15.68 14.53
CA ALA A 156 29.02 -14.89 13.36
C ALA A 156 28.68 -13.43 13.71
N THR A 157 28.00 -13.21 14.84
CA THR A 157 27.70 -11.85 15.31
C THR A 157 28.93 -11.12 15.85
N ILE A 158 29.87 -11.83 16.51
CA ILE A 158 31.14 -11.25 16.95
C ILE A 158 32.03 -10.90 15.75
N ILE A 159 32.15 -11.80 14.77
CA ILE A 159 32.93 -11.56 13.54
C ILE A 159 32.30 -10.41 12.76
N GLY A 160 30.98 -10.38 12.60
CA GLY A 160 30.28 -9.26 11.96
C GLY A 160 30.61 -7.92 12.62
N LYS A 161 30.46 -7.81 13.95
CA LYS A 161 30.74 -6.57 14.68
C LYS A 161 32.22 -6.16 14.62
N THR A 162 33.15 -7.11 14.69
CA THR A 162 34.60 -6.83 14.63
C THR A 162 35.09 -6.51 13.22
N PHE A 163 34.46 -7.08 12.18
CA PHE A 163 34.74 -6.76 10.78
C PHE A 163 34.36 -5.32 10.44
N TRP A 164 33.17 -4.86 10.87
CA TRP A 164 32.76 -3.47 10.69
C TRP A 164 33.65 -2.50 11.47
N TRP A 165 34.00 -2.81 12.73
CA TRP A 165 34.90 -1.98 13.54
C TRP A 165 36.28 -1.80 12.90
N LYS A 166 36.88 -2.88 12.36
CA LYS A 166 38.16 -2.78 11.63
C LYS A 166 38.05 -1.97 10.34
N TYR A 167 36.92 -2.05 9.63
CA TYR A 167 36.71 -1.26 8.42
C TYR A 167 36.57 0.23 8.73
N THR A 168 35.86 0.60 9.81
CA THR A 168 35.77 1.99 10.26
C THR A 168 37.13 2.53 10.69
N LEU A 169 37.93 1.75 11.42
CA LEU A 169 39.28 2.14 11.86
C LEU A 169 40.28 2.28 10.69
N LEU A 170 40.17 1.45 9.65
CA LEU A 170 41.02 1.54 8.45
C LEU A 170 40.65 2.74 7.55
N VAL A 171 39.39 3.16 7.53
CA VAL A 171 38.96 4.37 6.81
C VAL A 171 39.44 5.63 7.54
N PHE A 172 39.39 5.65 8.88
CA PHE A 172 39.83 6.81 9.67
C PHE A 172 41.35 7.01 9.77
N PHE A 173 42.18 5.99 9.52
CA PHE A 173 43.65 6.11 9.57
C PHE A 173 44.33 6.29 8.21
N LYS A 174 43.55 6.45 7.12
CA LYS A 174 44.09 6.68 5.76
C LYS A 174 44.04 8.16 5.33
N GLU A 175 43.54 9.04 6.20
CA GLU A 175 43.65 10.49 6.09
C GLU A 175 44.54 11.02 7.22
N ASP A 176 45.84 10.79 7.08
CA ASP A 176 46.94 11.63 7.60
C ASP A 176 48.22 11.34 6.79
#